data_AF-A0A3A5UTB3-F1
#
_entry.id   AF-A0A3A5UTB3-F1
#
_cell.length_a   1.000
_cell.length_b   1.000
_cell.length_c   1.000
_cell.angle_alpha   90.00
_cell.angle_beta   90.00
_cell.angle_gamma   90.00
#
_symmetry.space_group_name_H-M   'P 1'
#
loop_
_entity.id
_entity.type
_entity.pdbx_description
1 polymer ?
#
loop_
_entity_poly.entity_id
_entity_poly.type
_entity_poly.pdbx_seq_one_letter_code
_entity_poly.pdbx_strand_id
1 'polypeptide(L)' 'MEYVYAAMLLHAAEKDIDEKAVGAILKAAGVKADDARVKALVASLDGVDISEAMTQAVAAPAAA' A
#
# COMPACT_ATOMS: atom_id res chain seq x y z
N MET A 1 9.71 1.06 -2.24
CA MET A 1 8.92 -0.19 -2.24
C MET A 1 8.23 -0.44 -0.90
N GLU A 2 8.86 -0.04 0.21
CA GLU A 2 8.37 -0.12 1.59
C GLU A 2 6.94 0.41 1.79
N TYR A 3 6.55 1.50 1.13
CA TYR A 3 5.20 2.07 1.23
C TYR A 3 4.13 1.13 0.65
N VAL A 4 4.44 0.50 -0.48
CA VAL A 4 3.54 -0.47 -1.13
C VAL A 4 3.39 -1.71 -0.26
N TYR A 5 4.48 -2.21 0.33
CA TYR A 5 4.41 -3.34 1.26
C TYR A 5 3.61 -3.03 2.52
N ALA A 6 3.74 -1.81 3.07
CA ALA A 6 2.93 -1.39 4.20
C ALA A 6 1.43 -1.36 3.82
N ALA A 7 1.08 -0.81 2.65
CA ALA A 7 -0.29 -0.82 2.16
C ALA A 7 -0.84 -2.23 1.90
N MET A 8 -0.05 -3.13 1.30
CA MET A 8 -0.46 -4.52 1.08
C MET A 8 -0.65 -5.27 2.40
N LEU A 9 0.19 -5.02 3.40
CA LEU A 9 0.02 -5.61 4.73
C LEU A 9 -1.28 -5.12 5.39
N LEU A 10 -1.58 -3.83 5.31
CA LEU A 10 -2.82 -3.26 5.83
C LEU A 10 -4.04 -3.85 5.12
N HIS A 11 -3.99 -3.95 3.79
CA HIS A 11 -5.03 -4.57 2.99
C HIS A 11 -5.27 -6.04 3.41
N ALA A 12 -4.19 -6.84 3.51
CA ALA A 12 -4.27 -8.24 3.92
C ALA A 12 -4.79 -8.42 5.36
N ALA A 13 -4.64 -7.41 6.22
CA ALA A 13 -5.15 -7.38 7.57
C ALA A 13 -6.55 -6.73 7.69
N GLU A 14 -7.20 -6.42 6.55
CA GLU A 14 -8.50 -5.74 6.48
C GLU A 14 -8.52 -4.43 7.28
N LYS A 15 -7.41 -3.70 7.24
CA LYS A 15 -7.25 -2.39 7.88
C LYS A 15 -7.27 -1.27 6.85
N ASP A 16 -7.77 -0.13 7.29
CA ASP A 16 -7.76 1.10 6.50
C ASP A 16 -6.33 1.52 6.16
N ILE A 17 -6.13 1.93 4.91
CA ILE A 17 -4.84 2.41 4.40
C ILE A 17 -4.85 3.94 4.47
N ASP A 18 -4.53 4.47 5.65
CA ASP A 18 -4.40 5.90 5.89
C ASP A 18 -2.96 6.32 6.23
N GLU A 19 -2.72 7.64 6.29
CA GLU A 19 -1.39 8.19 6.57
C GLU A 19 -0.82 7.72 7.91
N LYS A 20 -1.68 7.56 8.91
CA LYS A 20 -1.31 7.17 10.27
C LYS A 20 -0.93 5.69 10.32
N ALA A 21 -1.71 4.83 9.66
CA ALA A 21 -1.49 3.39 9.61
C ALA A 21 -0.20 3.06 8.85
N VAL A 22 -0.01 3.65 7.67
CA VAL A 22 1.21 3.47 6.86
C VAL A 22 2.44 4.02 7.60
N GLY A 23 2.34 5.21 8.17
CA GLY A 23 3.43 5.82 8.96
C GLY A 23 3.81 4.99 10.19
N ALA A 24 2.82 4.41 10.89
CA ALA A 24 3.07 3.56 12.05
C ALA A 24 3.83 2.27 11.69
N ILE A 25 3.46 1.62 10.58
CA ILE A 25 4.15 0.42 10.10
C ILE A 25 5.59 0.73 9.71
N LEU A 26 5.80 1.78 8.91
CA LEU A 26 7.15 2.18 8.48
C LEU A 26 8.02 2.54 9.68
N LYS A 27 7.47 3.26 10.66
CA LYS A 27 8.18 3.58 11.91
C LYS A 27 8.51 2.33 12.73
N ALA A 28 7.60 1.37 12.83
CA ALA A 28 7.83 0.10 13.51
C ALA A 28 8.92 -0.72 12.83
N ALA A 29 9.03 -0.63 11.50
CA ALA A 29 10.10 -1.23 10.71
C ALA A 29 11.44 -0.44 10.76
N GLY A 30 11.51 0.67 11.51
CA GLY A 30 12.71 1.52 11.60
C GLY A 30 12.96 2.37 10.35
N VAL A 31 11.98 2.50 9.47
CA VAL A 31 12.06 3.28 8.24
C VAL A 31 11.63 4.72 8.52
N LYS A 32 12.42 5.68 8.02
CA LYS A 32 12.05 7.10 8.06
C LYS A 32 11.07 7.40 6.94
N ALA A 33 9.79 7.43 7.27
CA ALA A 33 8.72 7.73 6.31
C ALA A 33 8.78 9.20 5.86
N ASP A 34 8.48 9.42 4.58
CA ASP A 34 8.27 10.74 3.99
C ASP A 34 6.77 10.98 3.86
N ASP A 35 6.27 12.00 4.55
CA ASP A 35 4.84 12.31 4.63
C ASP A 35 4.22 12.62 3.26
N ALA A 36 4.98 13.26 2.34
CA ALA A 36 4.48 13.54 1.00
C ALA A 36 4.31 12.25 0.19
N ARG A 37 5.21 11.29 0.36
CA ARG A 37 5.10 9.97 -0.28
C ARG A 37 3.97 9.12 0.31
N VAL A 38 3.77 9.18 1.63
CA VAL A 38 2.63 8.51 2.28
C VAL A 38 1.31 9.06 1.74
N LYS A 39 1.18 10.40 1.68
CA LYS A 39 0.00 11.06 1.11
C LYS A 39 -0.25 10.69 -0.34
N ALA A 40 0.80 10.72 -1.17
CA ALA A 40 0.69 10.35 -2.57
C ALA A 40 0.22 8.90 -2.74
N LEU A 41 0.71 7.98 -1.89
CA LEU A 41 0.26 6.59 -1.90
C LEU A 41 -1.22 6.47 -1.51
N VAL A 42 -1.63 7.05 -0.39
CA VAL A 42 -3.02 6.98 0.08
C VAL A 42 -3.97 7.57 -0.96
N ALA A 43 -3.64 8.72 -1.54
CA ALA A 43 -4.42 9.33 -2.61
C ALA A 43 -4.47 8.48 -3.90
N SER A 44 -3.40 7.73 -4.20
CA SER A 44 -3.37 6.84 -5.37
C SER A 44 -4.17 5.55 -5.17
N LEU A 45 -4.43 5.19 -3.92
CA LEU A 45 -5.23 4.02 -3.54
C LEU A 45 -6.68 4.39 -3.20
N ASP A 46 -7.01 5.68 -3.10
CA ASP A 46 -8.37 6.14 -2.87
C ASP A 46 -9.26 5.75 -4.06
N GLY A 47 -10.33 5.01 -3.77
CA GLY A 47 -11.23 4.45 -4.78
C GLY A 47 -10.68 3.26 -5.59
N VAL A 48 -9.50 2.73 -5.26
CA VAL A 48 -8.95 1.52 -5.89
C VAL A 48 -9.38 0.28 -5.10
N ASP A 49 -10.04 -0.68 -5.77
CA ASP A 49 -10.22 -2.02 -5.20
C ASP A 49 -8.91 -2.82 -5.36
N ILE A 50 -8.17 -2.91 -4.26
CA ILE A 50 -6.88 -3.60 -4.23
C ILE A 50 -7.05 -5.10 -4.52
N SER A 51 -8.18 -5.71 -4.13
CA SER A 51 -8.44 -7.14 -4.39
C SER A 51 -8.62 -7.39 -5.89
N GLU A 52 -9.38 -6.52 -6.56
CA GLU A 52 -9.55 -6.56 -8.01
C GLU A 52 -8.22 -6.28 -8.72
N ALA A 53 -7.51 -5.23 -8.31
CA ALA A 53 -6.22 -4.87 -8.90
C ALA A 53 -5.18 -5.99 -8.76
N MET A 54 -5.13 -6.68 -7.61
CA MET A 54 -4.26 -7.84 -7.41
C MET A 54 -4.69 -9.03 -8.27
N THR A 55 -5.99 -9.30 -8.36
CA THR A 55 -6.53 -10.38 -9.22
C THR A 55 -6.17 -10.13 -10.69
N GLN A 56 -6.33 -8.90 -11.17
CA GLN A 56 -5.92 -8.49 -12.51
C GLN A 56 -4.41 -8.59 -12.70
N ALA A 57 -3.61 -8.19 -11.70
CA ALA A 57 -2.15 -8.30 -11.76
C ALA A 57 -1.65 -9.76 -11.82
N VAL A 58 -2.34 -10.69 -11.15
CA VAL A 58 -2.05 -12.14 -11.20
C VAL A 58 -2.53 -12.74 -12.53
N ALA A 59 -3.65 -12.25 -13.06
CA ALA A 59 -4.21 -12.70 -14.34
C ALA A 59 -3.49 -12.11 -15.56
N ALA A 60 -2.75 -11.00 -15.39
CA ALA A 60 -1.94 -10.44 -16.44
C ALA A 60 -0.84 -11.44 -16.82
N PRO A 61 -0.69 -11.79 -18.12
CA PRO A 61 0.43 -12.62 -18.54
C PRO A 61 1.70 -11.89 -18.13
N ALA A 62 2.57 -12.56 -17.36
CA ALA A 62 3.91 -12.07 -17.14
C ALA A 62 4.51 -11.82 -18.53
N ALA A 63 4.74 -10.56 -18.87
CA ALA A 63 5.35 -10.20 -20.14
C ALA A 63 6.68 -10.95 -20.21
N ALA A 64 6.76 -11.91 -21.15
CA ALA A 64 7.93 -12.71 -21.44
C ALA A 64 8.97 -11.87 -22.18
#